data_AF-A0A8T3XNP2-F1
#
_entry.id   AF-A0A8T3XNP2-F1
#
_cell.length_a   1.000
_cell.length_b   1.000
_cell.length_c   1.000
_cell.angle_alpha   90.00
_cell.angle_beta   90.00
_cell.angle_gamma   90.00
#
_symmetry.space_group_name_H-M   'P 1'
#
loop_
_entity.id
_entity.type
_entity.pdbx_description
1 polymer ?
#
loop_
_entity_poly.entity_id
_entity_poly.type
_entity_poly.pdbx_seq_one_letter_code
_entity_poly.pdbx_strand_id
1 'polypeptide(L)'
;MTQILGIVKENKLIPEELWIKFVNGMENDFDDLETNNERAKREIADAIINSIKKRITPKFGILLSGGVDSSLIAFVAQKLNCSFTCYTIGIEGSDDIEWARKAADEYKFNFKYKILSLDELENVLKIVVKLLNDADIVKASVGSVLYAAGRLALADSNNILFGGIGSEEIFAGYKRHEDALQNGFEALHKECWNGLKGMHQRDLTRDFAIAKHLGLDLRAPFLDKELIKIAMSVHPMYKLDKMNKKIILREAAEFIGLKKEFAWRKKQAAQYGSNFVNGIEKLAKRKGFRMKKDYLTSLLIKQ
;
A
#
# COMPACT_ATOMS: atom_id res chain seq x y z
N MET A 1 -4.86 -18.99 4.26
CA MET A 1 -6.06 -18.49 3.55
C MET A 1 -6.04 -16.98 3.65
N THR A 2 -5.80 -16.30 2.53
CA THR A 2 -5.63 -14.84 2.46
C THR A 2 -6.98 -14.17 2.73
N GLN A 3 -7.22 -13.66 3.94
CA GLN A 3 -8.47 -12.97 4.25
C GLN A 3 -8.23 -11.47 4.27
N ILE A 4 -8.13 -10.91 3.07
CA ILE A 4 -8.65 -9.56 2.86
C ILE A 4 -10.18 -9.74 2.91
N LEU A 5 -10.77 -9.52 4.08
CA LEU A 5 -12.20 -9.74 4.37
C LEU A 5 -13.08 -9.25 3.21
N GLY A 6 -13.78 -10.18 2.55
CA GLY A 6 -14.70 -9.91 1.44
C GLY A 6 -14.10 -9.88 0.03
N ILE A 7 -12.77 -9.82 -0.13
CA ILE A 7 -12.09 -9.69 -1.43
C ILE A 7 -11.59 -11.04 -1.97
N VAL A 8 -11.32 -12.01 -1.09
CA VAL A 8 -10.93 -13.38 -1.46
C VAL A 8 -11.96 -14.35 -0.91
N LYS A 9 -12.52 -15.19 -1.79
CA LYS A 9 -13.45 -16.27 -1.45
C LYS A 9 -12.92 -17.58 -2.01
N GLU A 10 -12.88 -18.64 -1.20
CA GLU A 10 -12.44 -19.98 -1.64
C GLU A 10 -11.06 -19.98 -2.34
N ASN A 11 -10.09 -19.20 -1.81
CA ASN A 11 -8.75 -19.02 -2.40
C ASN A 11 -8.74 -18.46 -3.83
N LYS A 12 -9.76 -17.69 -4.20
CA LYS A 12 -9.84 -16.91 -5.44
C LYS A 12 -10.17 -15.46 -5.12
N LEU A 13 -9.56 -14.54 -5.84
CA LEU A 13 -9.99 -13.15 -5.85
C LEU A 13 -11.44 -13.11 -6.40
N ILE A 14 -12.30 -12.31 -5.77
CA ILE A 14 -13.66 -12.13 -6.28
C ILE A 14 -13.62 -11.54 -7.71
N PRO A 15 -14.60 -11.83 -8.57
CA PRO A 15 -14.75 -11.16 -9.86
C PRO A 15 -14.84 -9.64 -9.71
N GLU A 16 -14.37 -8.92 -10.72
CA GLU A 16 -14.36 -7.44 -10.74
C GLU A 16 -15.76 -6.85 -10.54
N GLU A 17 -16.78 -7.43 -11.17
CA GLU A 17 -18.17 -6.99 -11.04
C GLU A 17 -18.67 -7.07 -9.58
N LEU A 18 -18.27 -8.10 -8.84
CA LEU A 18 -18.62 -8.23 -7.42
C LEU A 18 -17.86 -7.23 -6.57
N TRP A 19 -16.60 -6.92 -6.90
CA TRP A 19 -15.85 -5.85 -6.24
C TRP A 19 -16.52 -4.49 -6.46
N ILE A 20 -16.86 -4.15 -7.70
CA ILE A 20 -17.55 -2.90 -8.03
C ILE A 20 -18.90 -2.83 -7.29
N LYS A 21 -19.69 -3.92 -7.29
CA LYS A 21 -20.95 -3.99 -6.54
C LYS A 21 -20.74 -3.78 -5.04
N PHE A 22 -19.68 -4.36 -4.47
CA PHE A 22 -19.32 -4.18 -3.07
C PHE A 22 -18.97 -2.73 -2.75
N VAL A 23 -18.14 -2.08 -3.59
CA VAL A 23 -17.78 -0.66 -3.43
C VAL A 23 -18.99 0.25 -3.59
N ASN A 24 -19.83 0.05 -4.60
CA ASN A 24 -21.07 0.81 -4.80
C ASN A 24 -22.01 0.69 -3.59
N GLY A 25 -22.04 -0.46 -2.92
CA GLY A 25 -22.84 -0.66 -1.70
C GLY A 25 -22.31 0.09 -0.46
N MET A 26 -21.15 0.74 -0.55
CA MET A 26 -20.58 1.61 0.48
C MET A 26 -20.56 3.08 0.07
N GLU A 27 -20.87 3.39 -1.20
CA GLU A 27 -20.80 4.73 -1.75
C GLU A 27 -21.71 5.67 -0.96
N ASN A 28 -21.14 6.79 -0.52
CA ASN A 28 -21.80 7.82 0.25
C ASN A 28 -21.35 9.20 -0.23
N ASP A 29 -22.13 10.21 0.10
CA ASP A 29 -21.72 11.60 -0.01
C ASP A 29 -20.85 11.98 1.19
N PHE A 30 -20.03 13.03 1.03
CA PHE A 30 -19.36 13.64 2.15
C PHE A 30 -20.30 14.59 2.89
N ASP A 31 -20.01 14.86 4.16
CA ASP A 31 -20.80 15.82 4.94
C ASP A 31 -20.47 17.26 4.48
N ASP A 32 -21.48 17.95 3.94
CA ASP A 32 -21.42 19.36 3.51
C ASP A 32 -21.39 20.33 4.70
N LEU A 33 -21.84 19.88 5.89
CA LEU A 33 -21.60 20.62 7.11
C LEU A 33 -20.12 20.46 7.42
N GLU A 34 -19.40 21.56 7.62
CA GLU A 34 -18.02 21.58 8.11
C GLU A 34 -17.91 20.62 9.31
N THR A 35 -17.55 19.39 9.01
CA THR A 35 -17.35 18.35 10.01
C THR A 35 -16.23 18.90 10.87
N ASN A 36 -16.47 19.04 12.17
CA ASN A 36 -15.44 19.49 13.09
C ASN A 36 -14.21 18.61 12.86
N ASN A 37 -13.11 19.20 12.37
CA ASN A 37 -11.88 18.48 12.03
C ASN A 37 -11.44 17.57 13.20
N GLU A 38 -11.61 18.02 14.45
CA GLU A 38 -11.31 17.22 15.63
C GLU A 38 -12.16 15.96 15.74
N ARG A 39 -13.45 16.04 15.38
CA ARG A 39 -14.36 14.89 15.37
C ARG A 39 -13.96 13.91 14.27
N ALA A 40 -13.79 14.40 13.03
CA ALA A 40 -13.37 13.59 11.90
C ALA A 40 -12.04 12.87 12.19
N LYS A 41 -11.06 13.59 12.75
CA LYS A 41 -9.77 13.06 13.15
C LYS A 41 -9.89 11.92 14.17
N ARG A 42 -10.73 12.08 15.20
CA ARG A 42 -10.98 11.04 16.22
C ARG A 42 -11.67 9.82 15.63
N GLU A 43 -12.73 10.02 14.85
CA GLU A 43 -13.47 8.93 14.21
C GLU A 43 -12.58 8.13 13.26
N ILE A 44 -11.72 8.80 12.48
CA ILE A 44 -10.73 8.15 11.62
C ILE A 44 -9.68 7.39 12.44
N ALA A 45 -9.15 8.00 13.51
CA ALA A 45 -8.18 7.34 14.38
C ALA A 45 -8.76 6.05 14.97
N ASP A 46 -9.97 6.11 15.52
CA ASP A 46 -10.65 4.95 16.11
C ASP A 46 -10.97 3.89 15.04
N ALA A 47 -11.42 4.30 13.85
CA ALA A 47 -11.69 3.39 12.74
C ALA A 47 -10.43 2.67 12.25
N ILE A 48 -9.29 3.36 12.18
CA ILE A 48 -7.99 2.76 11.83
C ILE A 48 -7.56 1.75 12.91
N ILE A 49 -7.60 2.13 14.19
CA ILE A 49 -7.24 1.24 15.30
C ILE A 49 -8.11 -0.01 15.28
N ASN A 50 -9.43 0.15 15.14
CA ASN A 50 -10.37 -0.96 15.09
C ASN A 50 -10.15 -1.84 13.86
N SER A 51 -9.90 -1.25 12.70
CA SER A 51 -9.61 -2.00 11.47
C SER A 51 -8.35 -2.87 11.61
N ILE A 52 -7.29 -2.33 12.21
CA ILE A 52 -6.06 -3.09 12.48
C ILE A 52 -6.36 -4.19 13.51
N LYS A 53 -7.02 -3.86 14.62
CA LYS A 53 -7.36 -4.79 15.70
C LYS A 53 -8.13 -6.02 15.22
N LYS A 54 -9.11 -5.85 14.32
CA LYS A 54 -9.90 -6.94 13.71
C LYS A 54 -9.05 -7.95 12.93
N ARG A 55 -7.85 -7.58 12.48
CA ARG A 55 -6.99 -8.38 11.60
C ARG A 55 -5.77 -8.97 12.32
N ILE A 56 -5.52 -8.58 13.57
CA ILE A 56 -4.36 -9.03 14.35
C ILE A 56 -4.42 -10.54 14.55
N THR A 57 -3.23 -11.14 14.48
CA THR A 57 -2.98 -12.54 14.80
C THR A 57 -1.78 -12.62 15.75
N PRO A 58 -1.49 -13.77 16.40
CA PRO A 58 -0.39 -13.87 17.36
C PRO A 58 0.98 -13.49 16.80
N LYS A 59 1.23 -13.73 15.50
CA LYS A 59 2.48 -13.42 14.81
C LYS A 59 2.19 -13.03 13.36
N PHE A 60 2.70 -11.88 12.93
CA PHE A 60 2.56 -11.40 11.56
C PHE A 60 3.73 -10.49 11.19
N GLY A 61 3.87 -10.22 9.89
CA GLY A 61 4.78 -9.19 9.39
C GLY A 61 4.04 -7.94 8.91
N ILE A 62 4.78 -6.85 8.78
CA ILE A 62 4.29 -5.57 8.25
C ILE A 62 5.23 -5.13 7.13
N LEU A 63 4.68 -4.80 5.96
CA LEU A 63 5.43 -4.14 4.90
C LEU A 63 5.67 -2.68 5.30
N LEU A 64 6.88 -2.36 5.74
CA LEU A 64 7.24 -1.03 6.24
C LEU A 64 7.96 -0.26 5.13
N SER A 65 7.41 0.87 4.71
CA SER A 65 8.07 1.78 3.76
C SER A 65 8.59 3.05 4.43
N GLY A 66 8.29 3.23 5.73
CA GLY A 66 8.51 4.49 6.45
C GLY A 66 7.57 5.61 6.04
N GLY A 67 6.51 5.32 5.28
CA GLY A 67 5.42 6.27 4.99
C GLY A 67 4.37 6.26 6.11
N VAL A 68 3.46 7.23 6.12
CA VAL A 68 2.43 7.36 7.16
C VAL A 68 1.57 6.09 7.28
N ASP A 69 1.15 5.49 6.16
CA ASP A 69 0.26 4.32 6.17
C ASP A 69 0.87 3.12 6.92
N SER A 70 2.08 2.70 6.53
CA SER A 70 2.73 1.51 7.08
C SER A 70 3.31 1.76 8.46
N SER A 71 3.81 2.97 8.72
CA SER A 71 4.29 3.36 10.05
C SER A 71 3.15 3.42 11.05
N LEU A 72 1.96 3.90 10.64
CA LEU A 72 0.78 3.92 11.50
C LEU A 72 0.31 2.49 11.85
N ILE A 73 0.32 1.56 10.88
CA ILE A 73 -0.01 0.15 11.15
C ILE A 73 0.96 -0.43 12.19
N ALA A 74 2.28 -0.24 12.01
CA ALA A 74 3.29 -0.74 12.94
C ALA A 74 3.16 -0.12 14.34
N PHE A 75 2.92 1.19 14.41
CA PHE A 75 2.78 1.92 15.66
C PHE A 75 1.53 1.49 16.45
N VAL A 76 0.39 1.32 15.77
CA VAL A 76 -0.83 0.78 16.40
C VAL A 76 -0.62 -0.66 16.87
N ALA A 77 0.01 -1.52 16.04
CA ALA A 77 0.32 -2.89 16.44
C ALA A 77 1.21 -2.95 17.70
N GLN A 78 2.20 -2.06 17.80
CA GLN A 78 3.02 -1.92 19.00
C GLN A 78 2.21 -1.49 20.22
N LYS A 79 1.35 -0.46 20.09
CA LYS A 79 0.48 -0.03 21.19
C LYS A 79 -0.46 -1.12 21.69
N LEU A 80 -0.81 -2.06 20.81
CA LEU A 80 -1.61 -3.24 21.13
C LEU A 80 -0.76 -4.42 21.63
N ASN A 81 0.53 -4.21 21.92
CA ASN A 81 1.49 -5.21 22.42
C ASN A 81 1.57 -6.46 21.53
N CYS A 82 1.48 -6.28 20.22
CA CYS A 82 1.56 -7.39 19.27
C CYS A 82 3.00 -7.77 18.96
N SER A 83 3.22 -9.06 18.73
CA SER A 83 4.49 -9.57 18.19
C SER A 83 4.48 -9.50 16.67
N PHE A 84 5.26 -8.60 16.08
CA PHE A 84 5.37 -8.45 14.64
C PHE A 84 6.82 -8.22 14.19
N THR A 85 7.06 -8.36 12.88
CA THR A 85 8.33 -8.01 12.24
C THR A 85 8.07 -7.12 11.03
N CYS A 86 8.77 -6.00 10.93
CA CYS A 86 8.70 -5.11 9.79
C CYS A 86 9.68 -5.57 8.70
N TYR A 87 9.22 -5.56 7.45
CA TYR A 87 9.99 -5.97 6.28
C TYR A 87 10.04 -4.86 5.24
N THR A 88 11.24 -4.56 4.73
CA THR A 88 11.45 -3.62 3.62
C THR A 88 12.40 -4.21 2.58
N ILE A 89 12.11 -3.99 1.31
CA ILE A 89 12.98 -4.35 0.21
C ILE A 89 13.26 -3.12 -0.63
N GLY A 90 14.50 -3.01 -1.09
CA GLY A 90 14.94 -1.98 -2.01
C GLY A 90 16.18 -2.43 -2.78
N ILE A 91 16.67 -1.58 -3.66
CA ILE A 91 18.03 -1.67 -4.18
C ILE A 91 18.87 -0.54 -3.57
N GLU A 92 20.14 -0.44 -3.97
CA GLU A 92 21.02 0.67 -3.58
C GLU A 92 20.35 2.04 -3.84
N GLY A 93 20.39 2.93 -2.84
CA GLY A 93 19.72 4.23 -2.87
C GLY A 93 18.20 4.17 -2.63
N SER A 94 17.70 3.14 -1.95
CA SER A 94 16.28 3.04 -1.57
C SER A 94 15.93 3.94 -0.37
N ASP A 95 15.19 5.02 -0.65
CA ASP A 95 14.64 5.90 0.38
C ASP A 95 13.73 5.16 1.37
N ASP A 96 12.98 4.15 0.91
CA ASP A 96 12.09 3.37 1.79
C ASP A 96 12.86 2.60 2.86
N ILE A 97 14.04 2.04 2.54
CA ILE A 97 14.89 1.37 3.53
C ILE A 97 15.38 2.38 4.57
N GLU A 98 15.85 3.55 4.13
CA GLU A 98 16.36 4.58 5.04
C GLU A 98 15.30 5.05 6.03
N TRP A 99 14.10 5.35 5.53
CA TRP A 99 12.99 5.81 6.36
C TRP A 99 12.38 4.71 7.23
N ALA A 100 12.26 3.49 6.70
CA ALA A 100 11.82 2.35 7.49
C ALA A 100 12.80 2.04 8.64
N ARG A 101 14.11 2.14 8.39
CA ARG A 101 15.14 2.01 9.43
C ARG A 101 15.00 3.09 10.50
N LYS A 102 14.86 4.37 10.11
CA LYS A 102 14.62 5.47 11.06
C LYS A 102 13.39 5.22 11.93
N ALA A 103 12.27 4.80 11.33
CA ALA A 103 11.05 4.49 12.07
C ALA A 103 11.25 3.28 13.01
N ALA A 104 11.93 2.24 12.54
CA ALA A 104 12.24 1.07 13.35
C ALA A 104 13.15 1.40 14.53
N ASP A 105 14.16 2.24 14.35
CA ASP A 105 15.07 2.66 15.41
C ASP A 105 14.34 3.53 16.45
N GLU A 106 13.53 4.48 15.99
CA GLU A 106 12.74 5.37 16.84
C GLU A 106 11.76 4.60 17.73
N TYR A 107 10.95 3.73 17.12
CA TYR A 107 9.91 2.99 17.84
C TYR A 107 10.37 1.62 18.30
N LYS A 108 11.63 1.24 18.09
CA LYS A 108 12.19 -0.08 18.44
C LYS A 108 11.41 -1.25 17.84
N PHE A 109 10.98 -1.12 16.58
CA PHE A 109 10.35 -2.22 15.86
C PHE A 109 11.36 -3.32 15.53
N ASN A 110 10.96 -4.59 15.63
CA ASN A 110 11.76 -5.66 15.04
C ASN A 110 11.75 -5.48 13.52
N PHE A 111 12.91 -5.21 12.92
CA PHE A 111 13.01 -4.74 11.55
C PHE A 111 14.04 -5.53 10.76
N LYS A 112 13.63 -5.99 9.58
CA LYS A 112 14.50 -6.65 8.61
C LYS A 112 14.35 -5.99 7.25
N TYR A 113 15.46 -5.81 6.59
CA TYR A 113 15.47 -5.30 5.22
C TYR A 113 16.46 -6.08 4.36
N LYS A 114 16.28 -5.98 3.04
CA LYS A 114 17.25 -6.49 2.07
C LYS A 114 17.45 -5.47 0.95
N ILE A 115 18.71 -5.14 0.69
CA ILE A 115 19.15 -4.43 -0.52
C ILE A 115 19.46 -5.48 -1.57
N LEU A 116 18.68 -5.55 -2.63
CA LEU A 116 18.89 -6.50 -3.72
C LEU A 116 19.99 -6.00 -4.66
N SER A 117 20.83 -6.92 -5.14
CA SER A 117 21.67 -6.65 -6.31
C SER A 117 20.82 -6.53 -7.58
N LEU A 118 21.38 -5.99 -8.67
CA LEU A 118 20.67 -5.95 -9.96
C LEU A 118 20.37 -7.36 -10.49
N ASP A 119 21.23 -8.34 -10.25
CA ASP A 119 21.00 -9.72 -10.67
C ASP A 119 19.88 -10.38 -9.86
N GLU A 120 19.81 -10.12 -8.55
CA GLU A 120 18.70 -10.57 -7.71
C GLU A 120 17.38 -9.92 -8.13
N LEU A 121 17.39 -8.62 -8.43
CA LEU A 121 16.23 -7.91 -8.97
C LEU A 121 15.78 -8.50 -10.31
N GLU A 122 16.71 -8.78 -11.23
CA GLU A 122 16.41 -9.42 -12.52
C GLU A 122 15.73 -10.79 -12.32
N ASN A 123 16.20 -11.60 -11.37
CA ASN A 123 15.59 -12.89 -11.05
C ASN A 123 14.17 -12.74 -10.49
N VAL A 124 13.95 -11.76 -9.60
CA VAL A 124 12.61 -11.46 -9.09
C VAL A 124 11.69 -11.00 -10.22
N LEU A 125 12.15 -10.09 -11.08
CA LEU A 125 11.37 -9.59 -12.22
C LEU A 125 10.96 -10.70 -13.18
N LYS A 126 11.87 -11.64 -13.50
CA LYS A 126 11.55 -12.80 -14.34
C LYS A 126 10.39 -13.63 -13.79
N ILE A 127 10.34 -13.83 -12.48
CA ILE A 127 9.26 -14.57 -11.82
C ILE A 127 7.97 -13.76 -11.85
N VAL A 128 8.04 -12.49 -11.43
CA VAL A 128 6.89 -11.62 -11.24
C VAL A 128 6.20 -11.31 -12.58
N VAL A 129 6.96 -10.92 -13.61
CA VAL A 129 6.42 -10.60 -14.94
C VAL A 129 5.70 -11.82 -15.53
N LYS A 130 6.28 -13.02 -15.41
CA LYS A 130 5.64 -14.27 -15.85
C LYS A 130 4.40 -14.62 -15.03
N LEU A 131 4.45 -14.42 -13.72
CA LEU A 131 3.32 -14.68 -12.82
C LEU A 131 2.14 -13.73 -13.09
N LEU A 132 2.42 -12.47 -13.38
CA LEU A 132 1.41 -11.46 -13.72
C LEU A 132 0.96 -11.56 -15.18
N ASN A 133 1.76 -12.19 -16.04
CA ASN A 133 1.60 -12.19 -17.50
C ASN A 133 1.40 -10.76 -18.06
N ASP A 134 2.15 -9.80 -17.51
CA ASP A 134 2.03 -8.37 -17.81
C ASP A 134 3.41 -7.71 -17.71
N ALA A 135 3.74 -6.86 -18.68
CA ALA A 135 4.99 -6.10 -18.77
C ALA A 135 4.83 -4.64 -18.32
N ASP A 136 3.71 -4.28 -17.71
CA ASP A 136 3.52 -2.97 -17.09
C ASP A 136 4.58 -2.72 -16.00
N ILE A 137 5.28 -1.59 -16.13
CA ILE A 137 6.43 -1.24 -15.27
C ILE A 137 5.99 -1.08 -13.82
N VAL A 138 4.81 -0.49 -13.56
CA VAL A 138 4.35 -0.23 -12.21
C VAL A 138 3.95 -1.54 -11.55
N LYS A 139 3.15 -2.38 -12.21
CA LYS A 139 2.75 -3.68 -11.68
C LYS A 139 3.95 -4.60 -11.45
N ALA A 140 4.88 -4.67 -12.41
CA ALA A 140 6.10 -5.47 -12.27
C ALA A 140 6.96 -4.98 -11.09
N SER A 141 7.12 -3.66 -10.94
CA SER A 141 7.92 -3.09 -9.85
C SER A 141 7.29 -3.34 -8.47
N VAL A 142 6.01 -2.98 -8.29
CA VAL A 142 5.31 -3.16 -7.01
C VAL A 142 5.17 -4.64 -6.67
N GLY A 143 4.84 -5.48 -7.65
CA GLY A 143 4.76 -6.93 -7.49
C GLY A 143 6.10 -7.55 -7.09
N SER A 144 7.22 -7.01 -7.60
CA SER A 144 8.57 -7.45 -7.24
C SER A 144 8.95 -7.08 -5.82
N VAL A 145 8.58 -5.87 -5.36
CA VAL A 145 8.76 -5.47 -3.95
C VAL A 145 7.99 -6.42 -3.04
N LEU A 146 6.71 -6.66 -3.34
CA LEU A 146 5.87 -7.57 -2.56
C LEU A 146 6.40 -9.01 -2.58
N TYR A 147 6.82 -9.52 -3.73
CA TYR A 147 7.38 -10.87 -3.86
C TYR A 147 8.63 -11.03 -3.01
N ALA A 148 9.59 -10.11 -3.14
CA ALA A 148 10.84 -10.18 -2.40
C ALA A 148 10.62 -10.01 -0.88
N ALA A 149 9.72 -9.10 -0.47
CA ALA A 149 9.40 -8.89 0.94
C ALA A 149 8.69 -10.13 1.53
N GLY A 150 7.80 -10.72 0.74
CA GLY A 150 7.15 -12.00 1.04
C GLY A 150 8.15 -13.12 1.27
N ARG A 151 9.15 -13.26 0.39
CA ARG A 151 10.22 -14.25 0.55
C ARG A 151 11.05 -14.02 1.81
N LEU A 152 11.34 -12.77 2.15
CA LEU A 152 12.04 -12.40 3.38
C LEU A 152 11.21 -12.75 4.63
N ALA A 153 9.90 -12.49 4.61
CA ALA A 153 9.00 -12.83 5.70
C ALA A 153 8.83 -14.35 5.88
N LEU A 154 8.72 -15.09 4.78
CA LEU A 154 8.62 -16.56 4.83
C LEU A 154 9.88 -17.21 5.41
N ALA A 155 11.06 -16.63 5.22
CA ALA A 155 12.29 -17.09 5.88
C ALA A 155 12.20 -17.03 7.42
N ASP A 156 11.33 -16.16 7.95
CA ASP A 156 11.02 -16.06 9.39
C ASP A 156 9.78 -16.85 9.81
N SER A 157 9.26 -17.71 8.93
CA SER A 157 7.98 -18.39 9.12
C SER A 157 6.81 -17.42 9.37
N ASN A 158 6.85 -16.25 8.71
CA ASN A 158 5.76 -15.29 8.69
C ASN A 158 5.06 -15.33 7.34
N ASN A 159 3.87 -15.95 7.31
CA ASN A 159 3.03 -16.01 6.11
C ASN A 159 1.90 -14.97 6.13
N ILE A 160 1.73 -14.19 7.19
CA ILE A 160 0.72 -13.11 7.29
C ILE A 160 1.44 -11.77 7.16
N LEU A 161 1.03 -10.92 6.22
CA LEU A 161 1.64 -9.61 6.00
C LEU A 161 0.59 -8.49 5.95
N PHE A 162 0.81 -7.43 6.73
CA PHE A 162 0.01 -6.22 6.66
C PHE A 162 0.59 -5.23 5.65
N GLY A 163 -0.29 -4.58 4.89
CA GLY A 163 0.07 -3.53 3.93
C GLY A 163 -0.88 -2.34 3.97
N GLY A 164 -0.40 -1.20 3.47
CA GLY A 164 -1.13 0.07 3.42
C GLY A 164 -2.07 0.23 2.20
N ILE A 165 -2.31 -0.83 1.44
CA ILE A 165 -3.16 -0.79 0.23
C ILE A 165 -4.56 -0.25 0.55
N GLY A 166 -5.07 0.65 -0.30
CA GLY A 166 -6.36 1.32 -0.14
C GLY A 166 -6.28 2.71 0.52
N SER A 167 -5.25 2.97 1.34
CA SER A 167 -5.09 4.27 2.02
C SER A 167 -5.08 5.46 1.05
N GLU A 168 -4.38 5.28 -0.07
CA GLU A 168 -4.29 6.30 -1.13
C GLU A 168 -5.65 6.69 -1.70
N GLU A 169 -6.55 5.71 -1.84
CA GLU A 169 -7.87 5.88 -2.45
C GLU A 169 -8.83 6.63 -1.53
N ILE A 170 -8.87 6.26 -0.24
CA ILE A 170 -9.82 6.86 0.71
C ILE A 170 -9.34 8.18 1.32
N PHE A 171 -8.04 8.47 1.26
CA PHE A 171 -7.43 9.69 1.80
C PHE A 171 -6.79 10.60 0.74
N ALA A 172 -7.15 10.46 -0.53
CA ALA A 172 -6.73 11.36 -1.61
C ALA A 172 -5.19 11.50 -1.77
N GLY A 173 -4.46 10.39 -1.90
CA GLY A 173 -2.99 10.41 -1.91
C GLY A 173 -2.27 10.42 -3.27
N TYR A 174 -2.97 10.29 -4.40
CA TYR A 174 -2.40 10.33 -5.75
C TYR A 174 -2.44 11.70 -6.44
N LYS A 175 -1.65 11.83 -7.52
CA LYS A 175 -1.66 13.03 -8.38
C LYS A 175 -3.01 13.27 -9.05
N ARG A 176 -3.68 12.21 -9.53
CA ARG A 176 -5.03 12.30 -10.10
C ARG A 176 -6.08 12.88 -9.14
N HIS A 177 -5.87 12.77 -7.82
CA HIS A 177 -6.72 13.42 -6.83
C HIS A 177 -6.50 14.94 -6.80
N GLU A 178 -5.25 15.42 -6.94
CA GLU A 178 -4.98 16.85 -7.10
C GLU A 178 -5.59 17.39 -8.38
N ASP A 179 -5.52 16.62 -9.46
CA ASP A 179 -6.06 17.01 -10.76
C ASP A 179 -7.59 17.04 -10.71
N ALA A 180 -8.22 16.09 -10.02
CA ALA A 180 -9.67 16.09 -9.77
C ALA A 180 -10.11 17.28 -8.89
N LEU A 181 -9.34 17.65 -7.86
CA LEU A 181 -9.64 18.78 -6.98
C LEU A 181 -9.71 20.12 -7.71
N GLN A 182 -9.02 20.26 -8.86
CA GLN A 182 -9.14 21.46 -9.71
C GLN A 182 -10.56 21.66 -10.25
N ASN A 183 -11.38 20.61 -10.28
CA ASN A 183 -12.78 20.63 -10.70
C ASN A 183 -13.77 20.63 -9.53
N GLY A 184 -13.31 20.85 -8.29
CA GLY A 184 -14.15 20.92 -7.09
C GLY A 184 -14.02 19.70 -6.15
N PHE A 185 -14.64 19.80 -4.98
CA PHE A 185 -14.58 18.77 -3.94
C PHE A 185 -15.37 17.51 -4.33
N GLU A 186 -16.48 17.67 -5.04
CA GLU A 186 -17.30 16.59 -5.58
C GLU A 186 -16.51 15.76 -6.60
N ALA A 187 -15.71 16.42 -7.45
CA ALA A 187 -14.85 15.75 -8.41
C ALA A 187 -13.76 14.93 -7.70
N LEU A 188 -13.12 15.49 -6.66
CA LEU A 188 -12.16 14.76 -5.82
C LEU A 188 -12.81 13.55 -5.13
N HIS A 189 -13.98 13.73 -4.53
CA HIS A 189 -14.73 12.68 -3.85
C HIS A 189 -15.08 11.53 -4.80
N LYS A 190 -15.63 11.86 -5.97
CA LYS A 190 -15.93 10.90 -7.03
C LYS A 190 -14.68 10.17 -7.52
N GLU A 191 -13.55 10.86 -7.63
CA GLU A 191 -12.29 10.25 -8.06
C GLU A 191 -11.71 9.27 -7.03
N CYS A 192 -11.96 9.51 -5.73
CA CYS A 192 -11.61 8.56 -4.67
C CYS A 192 -12.48 7.28 -4.77
N TRP A 193 -13.78 7.41 -5.02
CA TRP A 193 -14.68 6.27 -5.27
C TRP A 193 -14.33 5.49 -6.54
N ASN A 194 -14.08 6.18 -7.66
CA ASN A 194 -13.61 5.57 -8.92
C ASN A 194 -12.28 4.84 -8.71
N GLY A 195 -11.42 5.46 -7.92
CA GLY A 195 -10.18 4.90 -7.42
C GLY A 195 -10.38 3.54 -6.77
N LEU A 196 -11.22 3.45 -5.73
CA LEU A 196 -11.58 2.20 -5.08
C LEU A 196 -12.13 1.15 -6.06
N LYS A 197 -13.07 1.54 -6.95
CA LYS A 197 -13.66 0.63 -7.95
C LYS A 197 -12.58 0.04 -8.86
N GLY A 198 -11.66 0.86 -9.36
CA GLY A 198 -10.59 0.41 -10.26
C GLY A 198 -9.40 -0.30 -9.58
N MET A 199 -9.37 -0.42 -8.25
CA MET A 199 -8.32 -1.16 -7.53
C MET A 199 -8.24 -2.63 -7.94
N HIS A 200 -9.36 -3.24 -8.37
CA HIS A 200 -9.42 -4.66 -8.71
C HIS A 200 -8.35 -5.05 -9.74
N GLN A 201 -8.34 -4.36 -10.88
CA GLN A 201 -7.39 -4.62 -11.95
C GLN A 201 -5.99 -4.04 -11.68
N ARG A 202 -5.91 -2.87 -11.03
CA ARG A 202 -4.64 -2.16 -10.80
C ARG A 202 -3.79 -2.81 -9.71
N ASP A 203 -4.42 -3.23 -8.62
CA ASP A 203 -3.72 -3.58 -7.38
C ASP A 203 -4.08 -4.97 -6.88
N LEU A 204 -5.37 -5.26 -6.69
CA LEU A 204 -5.82 -6.50 -6.05
C LEU A 204 -5.44 -7.73 -6.87
N THR A 205 -5.53 -7.66 -8.19
CA THR A 205 -5.13 -8.77 -9.10
C THR A 205 -3.65 -9.07 -8.97
N ARG A 206 -2.79 -8.04 -8.97
CA ARG A 206 -1.34 -8.16 -8.81
C ARG A 206 -0.99 -8.75 -7.44
N ASP A 207 -1.47 -8.13 -6.38
CA ASP A 207 -1.11 -8.52 -5.01
C ASP A 207 -1.62 -9.91 -4.67
N PHE A 208 -2.82 -10.26 -5.14
CA PHE A 208 -3.38 -11.61 -5.00
C PHE A 208 -2.56 -12.66 -5.74
N ALA A 209 -2.12 -12.39 -6.97
CA ALA A 209 -1.31 -13.34 -7.74
C ALA A 209 0.02 -13.65 -7.02
N ILE A 210 0.70 -12.61 -6.53
CA ILE A 210 1.93 -12.76 -5.74
C ILE A 210 1.68 -13.51 -4.43
N ALA A 211 0.66 -13.10 -3.68
CA ALA A 211 0.32 -13.70 -2.38
C ALA A 211 -0.03 -15.18 -2.53
N LYS A 212 -0.86 -15.52 -3.52
CA LYS A 212 -1.25 -16.90 -3.81
C LYS A 212 -0.03 -17.75 -4.17
N HIS A 213 0.86 -17.23 -5.01
CA HIS A 213 2.09 -17.95 -5.40
C HIS A 213 3.00 -18.25 -4.21
N LEU A 214 3.08 -17.33 -3.24
CA LEU A 214 3.93 -17.47 -2.06
C LEU A 214 3.22 -18.12 -0.86
N GLY A 215 1.91 -18.37 -0.93
CA GLY A 215 1.13 -18.83 0.22
C GLY A 215 0.97 -17.77 1.33
N LEU A 216 1.00 -16.48 0.96
CA LEU A 216 0.86 -15.37 1.89
C LEU A 216 -0.61 -14.99 2.13
N ASP A 217 -0.90 -14.57 3.36
CA ASP A 217 -2.12 -13.91 3.76
C ASP A 217 -1.87 -12.41 3.93
N LEU A 218 -2.22 -11.64 2.89
CA LEU A 218 -2.15 -10.19 2.92
C LEU A 218 -3.35 -9.61 3.67
N ARG A 219 -3.06 -8.70 4.61
CA ARG A 219 -4.05 -7.97 5.40
C ARG A 219 -4.00 -6.50 5.02
N ALA A 220 -5.17 -5.96 4.65
CA ALA A 220 -5.34 -4.57 4.22
C ALA A 220 -6.31 -3.85 5.16
N PRO A 221 -5.84 -3.22 6.26
CA PRO A 221 -6.70 -2.48 7.18
C PRO A 221 -7.44 -1.31 6.51
N PHE A 222 -6.81 -0.63 5.56
CA PHE A 222 -7.43 0.50 4.85
C PHE A 222 -8.57 0.09 3.90
N LEU A 223 -8.81 -1.21 3.70
CA LEU A 223 -9.97 -1.74 2.98
C LEU A 223 -11.08 -2.25 3.91
N ASP A 224 -11.07 -1.88 5.19
CA ASP A 224 -12.17 -2.17 6.11
C ASP A 224 -13.40 -1.36 5.76
N LYS A 225 -14.55 -2.03 5.68
CA LYS A 225 -15.84 -1.41 5.28
C LYS A 225 -16.17 -0.16 6.11
N GLU A 226 -16.02 -0.24 7.43
CA GLU A 226 -16.37 0.89 8.31
C GLU A 226 -15.36 2.03 8.16
N LEU A 227 -14.06 1.71 8.05
CA LEU A 227 -13.04 2.72 7.79
C LEU A 227 -13.24 3.41 6.44
N ILE A 228 -13.58 2.66 5.38
CA ILE A 228 -13.90 3.25 4.06
C ILE A 228 -15.07 4.22 4.22
N LYS A 229 -16.18 3.80 4.83
CA LYS A 229 -17.37 4.64 4.97
C LYS A 229 -17.08 5.95 5.72
N ILE A 230 -16.39 5.85 6.87
CA ILE A 230 -16.03 7.01 7.68
C ILE A 230 -15.04 7.91 6.93
N ALA A 231 -14.00 7.34 6.31
CA ALA A 231 -13.05 8.11 5.51
C ALA A 231 -13.73 8.81 4.33
N MET A 232 -14.67 8.16 3.67
CA MET A 232 -15.38 8.72 2.52
C MET A 232 -16.39 9.78 2.92
N SER A 233 -16.98 9.74 4.12
CA SER A 233 -17.86 10.82 4.60
C SER A 233 -17.11 12.10 5.02
N VAL A 234 -15.79 12.05 5.23
CA VAL A 234 -14.98 13.24 5.56
C VAL A 234 -14.94 14.21 4.38
N HIS A 235 -15.25 15.49 4.64
CA HIS A 235 -15.21 16.54 3.64
C HIS A 235 -13.84 16.60 2.92
N PRO A 236 -13.81 16.65 1.57
CA PRO A 236 -12.56 16.52 0.80
C PRO A 236 -11.48 17.56 1.13
N MET A 237 -11.85 18.74 1.65
CA MET A 237 -10.91 19.76 2.12
C MET A 237 -9.94 19.26 3.20
N TYR A 238 -10.35 18.28 4.01
CA TYR A 238 -9.51 17.68 5.04
C TYR A 238 -8.66 16.53 4.51
N LYS A 239 -8.82 16.12 3.25
CA LYS A 239 -8.01 15.04 2.65
C LYS A 239 -6.84 15.62 1.87
N LEU A 240 -7.06 16.71 1.13
CA LEU A 240 -6.11 17.21 0.15
C LEU A 240 -6.20 18.74 0.02
N ASP A 241 -5.04 19.39 0.05
CA ASP A 241 -4.87 20.78 -0.36
C ASP A 241 -3.77 20.90 -1.44
N LYS A 242 -3.38 22.12 -1.81
CA LYS A 242 -2.34 22.38 -2.84
C LYS A 242 -0.95 21.85 -2.48
N MET A 243 -0.66 21.69 -1.19
CA MET A 243 0.65 21.37 -0.63
C MET A 243 0.72 19.94 -0.09
N ASN A 244 -0.37 19.44 0.49
CA ASN A 244 -0.42 18.26 1.33
C ASN A 244 -1.51 17.30 0.89
N LYS A 245 -1.12 16.04 0.78
CA LYS A 245 -2.04 14.91 0.57
C LYS A 245 -2.25 14.15 1.86
N LYS A 246 -3.40 13.49 1.99
CA LYS A 246 -3.77 12.63 3.12
C LYS A 246 -3.82 13.40 4.45
N ILE A 247 -4.19 14.67 4.44
CA ILE A 247 -4.08 15.57 5.61
C ILE A 247 -4.73 14.93 6.86
N ILE A 248 -6.01 14.55 6.78
CA ILE A 248 -6.74 13.95 7.92
C ILE A 248 -6.13 12.62 8.41
N LEU A 249 -5.51 11.84 7.52
CA LEU A 249 -4.81 10.62 7.92
C LEU A 249 -3.54 10.95 8.72
N ARG A 250 -2.80 12.00 8.32
CA ARG A 250 -1.59 12.44 9.02
C ARG A 250 -1.93 13.03 10.38
N GLU A 251 -3.00 13.84 10.43
CA GLU A 251 -3.54 14.39 11.68
C GLU A 251 -4.03 13.27 12.61
N ALA A 252 -4.74 12.27 12.07
CA ALA A 252 -5.15 11.09 12.86
C ALA A 252 -3.95 10.28 13.34
N ALA A 253 -2.89 10.14 12.52
CA ALA A 253 -1.67 9.46 12.93
C ALA A 253 -0.97 10.18 14.09
N GLU A 254 -0.86 11.52 14.03
CA GLU A 254 -0.34 12.33 15.13
C GLU A 254 -1.22 12.24 16.37
N PHE A 255 -2.54 12.27 16.21
CA PHE A 255 -3.49 12.10 17.32
C PHE A 255 -3.32 10.75 18.02
N ILE A 256 -3.05 9.69 17.26
CA ILE A 256 -2.72 8.36 17.81
C ILE A 256 -1.35 8.38 18.51
N GLY A 257 -0.46 9.32 18.18
CA GLY A 257 0.84 9.52 18.81
C GLY A 257 2.03 9.19 17.91
N LEU A 258 1.82 8.97 16.61
CA LEU A 258 2.92 8.83 15.66
C LEU A 258 3.60 10.21 15.51
N LYS A 259 4.93 10.27 15.69
CA LYS A 259 5.68 11.53 15.58
C LYS A 259 5.47 12.18 14.21
N LYS A 260 5.39 13.51 14.22
CA LYS A 260 5.18 14.37 13.04
C LYS A 260 6.13 14.05 11.89
N GLU A 261 7.39 13.73 12.20
CA GLU A 261 8.41 13.37 11.20
C GLU A 261 7.98 12.20 10.30
N PHE A 262 7.34 11.17 10.86
CA PHE A 262 6.84 10.02 10.10
C PHE A 262 5.44 10.25 9.55
N ALA A 263 4.58 10.94 10.32
CA ALA A 263 3.23 11.26 9.90
C ALA A 263 3.21 12.21 8.69
N TRP A 264 4.16 13.15 8.59
CA TRP A 264 4.23 14.17 7.53
C TRP A 264 5.35 13.96 6.51
N ARG A 265 6.02 12.80 6.53
CA ARG A 265 6.98 12.45 5.48
C ARG A 265 6.32 12.58 4.10
N LYS A 266 7.03 13.24 3.18
CA LYS A 266 6.58 13.37 1.80
C LYS A 266 6.39 11.99 1.17
N LYS A 267 5.26 11.83 0.48
CA LYS A 267 4.85 10.56 -0.13
C LYS A 267 5.78 10.16 -1.27
N GLN A 268 6.19 8.89 -1.28
CA GLN A 268 6.73 8.19 -2.45
C GLN A 268 5.97 6.88 -2.65
N ALA A 269 5.68 6.51 -3.90
CA ALA A 269 5.08 5.21 -4.20
C ALA A 269 6.13 4.11 -4.11
N ALA A 270 5.73 2.88 -3.77
CA ALA A 270 6.64 1.76 -3.46
C ALA A 270 7.68 1.49 -4.57
N GLN A 271 7.32 1.64 -5.85
CA GLN A 271 8.23 1.44 -6.98
C GLN A 271 9.36 2.49 -7.05
N TYR A 272 9.12 3.69 -6.52
CA TYR A 272 10.11 4.76 -6.45
C TYR A 272 10.90 4.69 -5.14
N GLY A 273 10.24 4.48 -4.00
CA GLY A 273 10.91 4.38 -2.70
C GLY A 273 11.84 3.17 -2.57
N SER A 274 11.50 2.04 -3.19
CA SER A 274 12.39 0.88 -3.35
C SER A 274 13.53 1.09 -4.37
N ASN A 275 13.44 2.15 -5.18
CA ASN A 275 14.30 2.43 -6.33
C ASN A 275 14.23 1.37 -7.47
N PHE A 276 13.20 0.51 -7.48
CA PHE A 276 13.06 -0.58 -8.46
C PHE A 276 12.86 -0.10 -9.90
N VAL A 277 12.15 1.00 -10.13
CA VAL A 277 11.99 1.57 -11.49
C VAL A 277 13.36 1.89 -12.11
N ASN A 278 14.26 2.43 -11.29
CA ASN A 278 15.62 2.77 -11.70
C ASN A 278 16.47 1.50 -11.88
N GLY A 279 16.27 0.49 -11.03
CA GLY A 279 16.85 -0.85 -11.22
C GLY A 279 16.47 -1.48 -12.56
N ILE A 280 15.18 -1.43 -12.93
CA ILE A 280 14.68 -1.90 -14.23
C ILE A 280 15.33 -1.11 -15.37
N GLU A 281 15.52 0.20 -15.21
CA GLU A 281 16.21 1.01 -16.21
C GLU A 281 17.68 0.60 -16.39
N LYS A 282 18.41 0.38 -15.30
CA LYS A 282 19.80 -0.09 -15.34
C LYS A 282 19.88 -1.48 -16.01
N LEU A 283 18.95 -2.38 -15.70
CA LEU A 283 18.86 -3.70 -16.33
C LEU A 283 18.55 -3.61 -17.83
N ALA A 284 17.59 -2.78 -18.23
CA ALA A 284 17.25 -2.57 -19.64
C ALA A 284 18.48 -2.10 -20.43
N LYS A 285 19.22 -1.11 -19.91
CA LYS A 285 20.47 -0.61 -20.51
C LYS A 285 21.53 -1.71 -20.60
N ARG A 286 21.75 -2.47 -19.51
CA ARG A 286 22.72 -3.58 -19.47
C ARG A 286 22.43 -4.68 -20.49
N LYS A 287 21.16 -4.88 -20.85
CA LYS A 287 20.71 -5.88 -21.82
C LYS A 287 20.48 -5.30 -23.23
N GLY A 288 20.85 -4.03 -23.47
CA GLY A 288 20.76 -3.40 -24.78
C GLY A 288 19.37 -2.89 -25.19
N PHE A 289 18.40 -2.82 -24.26
CA PHE A 289 17.08 -2.27 -24.53
C PHE A 289 17.04 -0.75 -24.35
N ARG A 290 16.36 -0.05 -25.26
CA ARG A 290 16.13 1.40 -25.16
C ARG A 290 15.04 1.73 -24.14
N MET A 291 13.96 0.95 -24.11
CA MET A 291 12.83 1.18 -23.20
C MET A 291 12.74 0.10 -22.12
N LYS A 292 12.38 0.50 -20.90
CA LYS A 292 12.07 -0.40 -19.78
C LYS A 292 11.00 -1.44 -20.16
N LYS A 293 9.97 -1.00 -20.88
CA LYS A 293 8.84 -1.85 -21.31
C LYS A 293 9.28 -2.97 -22.26
N ASP A 294 10.20 -2.69 -23.19
CA ASP A 294 10.71 -3.69 -24.13
C ASP A 294 11.51 -4.76 -23.39
N TYR A 295 12.33 -4.35 -22.42
CA TYR A 295 13.04 -5.27 -21.55
C TYR A 295 12.07 -6.17 -20.77
N LEU A 296 11.06 -5.61 -20.09
CA LEU A 296 10.08 -6.43 -19.35
C LEU A 296 9.31 -7.38 -20.28
N THR A 297 8.94 -6.91 -21.47
CA THR A 297 8.28 -7.74 -22.49
C THR A 297 9.16 -8.93 -22.89
N SER A 298 10.49 -8.73 -23.00
CA SER A 298 11.42 -9.81 -23.32
C SER A 298 11.45 -10.93 -22.25
N LEU A 299 11.08 -10.62 -20.99
CA LEU A 299 11.03 -11.61 -19.91
C LEU A 299 9.79 -12.52 -19.97
N LEU A 300 8.76 -12.14 -20.73
CA LEU A 300 7.56 -12.96 -20.97
C LEU A 300 7.81 -14.07 -21.98
N ILE A 301 8.73 -13.84 -22.93
CA ILE A 301 9.05 -14.81 -23.97
C ILE A 301 9.81 -15.98 -23.31
N LYS A 302 9.32 -17.20 -23.51
CA LYS A 302 10.01 -18.41 -23.01
C LYS A 302 11.41 -18.45 -23.61
N GLN A 303 12.44 -18.34 -22.76
CA GLN A 303 13.75 -18.90 -23.03
C GLN A 303 13.70 -20.40 -22.77
#